data_AF-A0A432GMM1-F1
#
_entry.id   AF-A0A432GMM1-F1
#
_cell.length_a   1.000
_cell.length_b   1.000
_cell.length_c   1.000
_cell.angle_alpha   90.00
_cell.angle_beta   90.00
_cell.angle_gamma   90.00
#
_symmetry.space_group_name_H-M   'P 1'
#
loop_
_entity.id
_entity.type
_entity.pdbx_description
1 polymer ?
#
loop_
_entity_poly.entity_id
_entity_poly.type
_entity_poly.pdbx_seq_one_letter_code
_entity_poly.pdbx_strand_id
1 'polypeptide(L)'
;MERSRKRIEPLAKELGATKQEVHRNLVRLEHSGLISKGKDGKYVLTTFGHASCLQISTTLFLSQHLDYFEKHDFGDIPHKYIMRSGQLAFGTQIKGITKTLEKWKNIYKNADEYIYEILSEIPSDLFAPLTK
;
A
#
# COMPACT_ATOMS: atom_id res chain seq x y z
N MET A 1 9.01 -7.49 10.16
CA MET A 1 7.79 -7.55 9.31
C MET A 1 7.49 -9.00 8.97
N GLU A 2 6.51 -9.58 9.64
CA GLU A 2 6.02 -10.91 9.34
C GLU A 2 5.32 -10.88 7.97
N ARG A 3 6.03 -11.38 6.94
CA ARG A 3 5.52 -11.40 5.57
C ARG A 3 4.36 -12.38 5.53
N SER A 4 3.14 -11.89 5.33
CA SER A 4 1.91 -12.69 5.39
C SER A 4 2.01 -13.96 4.53
N ARG A 5 2.04 -15.12 5.18
CA ARG A 5 2.08 -16.43 4.52
C ARG A 5 0.69 -17.05 4.64
N LYS A 6 -0.10 -17.05 3.56
CA LYS A 6 -1.49 -17.51 3.60
C LYS A 6 -1.67 -18.86 2.90
N ARG A 7 -2.59 -19.66 3.45
CA ARG A 7 -3.14 -20.88 2.81
C ARG A 7 -4.33 -20.50 1.92
N ILE A 8 -4.81 -21.45 1.12
CA ILE A 8 -5.86 -21.23 0.11
C ILE A 8 -7.18 -20.80 0.76
N GLU A 9 -7.58 -21.41 1.87
CA GLU A 9 -8.88 -21.15 2.51
C GLU A 9 -9.01 -19.72 3.03
N PRO A 10 -8.03 -19.16 3.78
CA PRO A 10 -8.05 -17.74 4.14
C PRO A 10 -8.10 -16.80 2.93
N LEU A 11 -7.34 -17.11 1.87
CA LEU A 11 -7.29 -16.30 0.65
C LEU A 11 -8.62 -16.26 -0.08
N ALA A 12 -9.29 -17.41 -0.22
CA ALA A 12 -10.60 -17.51 -0.88
C ALA A 12 -11.66 -16.66 -0.15
N LYS A 13 -11.66 -16.71 1.19
CA LYS A 13 -12.58 -15.90 2.01
C LYS A 13 -12.33 -14.40 1.84
N GLU A 14 -11.08 -13.97 1.88
CA GLU A 14 -10.69 -12.56 1.77
C GLU A 14 -10.95 -11.98 0.37
N LEU A 15 -10.71 -12.77 -0.67
CA LEU A 15 -10.92 -12.37 -2.06
C LEU A 15 -12.37 -12.50 -2.52
N GLY A 16 -13.27 -13.05 -1.70
CA GLY A 16 -14.65 -13.34 -2.10
C GLY A 16 -14.73 -14.31 -3.29
N ALA A 17 -13.77 -15.24 -3.39
CA ALA A 17 -13.60 -16.15 -4.54
C ALA A 17 -13.74 -17.62 -4.12
N THR A 18 -14.00 -18.50 -5.07
CA THR A 18 -14.04 -19.95 -4.80
C THR A 18 -12.64 -20.50 -4.55
N LYS A 19 -12.53 -21.60 -3.78
CA LYS A 19 -11.23 -22.27 -3.54
C LYS A 19 -10.57 -22.71 -4.85
N GLN A 20 -11.38 -23.16 -5.83
CA GLN A 20 -10.92 -23.60 -7.14
C GLN A 20 -10.34 -22.45 -7.96
N GLU A 21 -10.98 -21.27 -7.95
CA GLU A 21 -10.44 -20.07 -8.61
C GLU A 21 -9.13 -19.62 -8.00
N VAL A 22 -9.06 -19.54 -6.67
CA VAL A 22 -7.83 -19.19 -5.95
C VAL A 22 -6.73 -20.20 -6.26
N HIS A 23 -7.04 -21.50 -6.21
CA HIS A 23 -6.07 -22.54 -6.55
C HIS A 23 -5.54 -22.39 -7.98
N ARG A 24 -6.41 -22.22 -8.99
CA ARG A 24 -5.99 -22.01 -10.38
C ARG A 24 -5.09 -20.79 -10.54
N ASN A 25 -5.43 -19.68 -9.88
CA ASN A 25 -4.62 -18.47 -9.96
C ASN A 25 -3.27 -18.61 -9.24
N LEU A 26 -3.22 -19.27 -8.09
CA LEU A 26 -1.97 -19.55 -7.39
C LEU A 26 -1.04 -20.44 -8.23
N VAL A 27 -1.58 -21.49 -8.87
CA VAL A 27 -0.80 -22.34 -9.78
C VAL A 27 -0.23 -21.53 -10.95
N ARG A 28 -1.01 -20.61 -11.53
CA ARG A 28 -0.54 -19.72 -12.61
C ARG A 28 0.56 -18.75 -12.15
N LEU A 29 0.39 -18.16 -10.97
CA LEU A 29 1.39 -17.27 -10.37
C LEU A 29 2.69 -18.00 -10.01
N GLU A 30 2.58 -19.27 -9.62
CA GLU A 30 3.74 -20.12 -9.34
C GLU A 30 4.45 -20.51 -10.63
N HIS A 31 3.71 -20.90 -11.68
CA HIS A 31 4.28 -21.19 -13.01
C HIS A 31 4.98 -19.99 -13.63
N SER A 32 4.49 -18.77 -13.39
CA SER A 32 5.15 -17.54 -13.87
C SER A 32 6.30 -17.08 -12.98
N GLY A 33 6.60 -17.79 -11.88
CA GLY A 33 7.68 -17.48 -10.95
C GLY A 33 7.43 -16.25 -10.08
N LEU A 34 6.20 -15.73 -10.02
CA LEU A 34 5.84 -14.59 -9.16
C LEU A 34 5.72 -15.00 -7.68
N ILE A 35 5.28 -16.23 -7.44
CA ILE A 35 5.20 -16.81 -6.09
C ILE A 35 5.90 -18.17 -6.04
N SER A 36 6.20 -18.63 -4.83
CA SER A 36 6.63 -20.00 -4.57
C SER A 36 5.86 -20.59 -3.39
N LYS A 37 5.65 -21.91 -3.43
CA LYS A 37 5.04 -22.65 -2.33
C LYS A 37 6.10 -23.23 -1.38
N GLY A 38 6.04 -22.85 -0.11
CA GLY A 38 6.87 -23.41 0.94
C GLY A 38 6.47 -24.84 1.32
N LYS A 39 7.38 -25.57 1.99
CA LYS A 39 7.13 -26.93 2.50
C LYS A 39 5.96 -27.00 3.49
N ASP A 40 5.60 -25.89 4.12
CA ASP A 40 4.46 -25.73 5.04
C ASP A 40 3.12 -25.48 4.31
N GLY A 41 3.13 -25.52 2.97
CA GLY A 41 1.99 -25.30 2.11
C GLY A 41 1.58 -23.84 1.95
N LYS A 42 2.38 -22.89 2.47
CA LYS A 42 2.09 -21.45 2.35
C LYS A 42 2.77 -20.86 1.13
N TYR A 43 2.12 -19.88 0.51
CA TYR A 43 2.68 -19.16 -0.63
C TYR A 43 3.41 -17.89 -0.18
N VAL A 44 4.51 -17.57 -0.85
CA VAL A 44 5.29 -16.34 -0.66
C VAL A 44 5.65 -15.73 -2.01
N LEU A 45 5.83 -14.42 -2.06
CA LEU A 45 6.38 -13.76 -3.25
C LEU A 45 7.85 -14.15 -3.43
N THR A 46 8.24 -14.39 -4.68
CA THR A 46 9.67 -14.48 -5.05
C THR A 46 10.28 -13.09 -5.11
N THR A 47 11.60 -13.00 -5.28
CA THR A 47 12.27 -11.72 -5.59
C THR A 47 11.67 -11.06 -6.84
N PHE A 48 11.39 -11.87 -7.87
CA PHE A 48 10.73 -11.39 -9.09
C PHE A 48 9.30 -10.91 -8.83
N GLY A 49 8.52 -11.63 -8.02
CA GLY A 49 7.19 -11.20 -7.60
C GLY A 49 7.20 -9.86 -6.86
N HIS A 50 8.12 -9.69 -5.91
CA HIS A 50 8.29 -8.45 -5.18
C HIS A 50 8.64 -7.27 -6.11
N ALA A 51 9.61 -7.45 -7.00
CA ALA A 51 9.98 -6.43 -7.97
C ALA A 51 8.80 -6.09 -8.91
N SER A 52 8.06 -7.11 -9.35
CA SER A 52 6.88 -6.94 -10.21
C SER A 52 5.78 -6.13 -9.52
N CYS A 53 5.50 -6.36 -8.23
CA CYS A 53 4.53 -5.58 -7.48
C CYS A 53 4.89 -4.08 -7.41
N LEU A 54 6.18 -3.73 -7.32
CA LEU A 54 6.62 -2.32 -7.34
C LEU A 54 6.35 -1.67 -8.69
N GLN A 55 6.63 -2.39 -9.79
CA GLN A 55 6.40 -1.88 -11.14
C GLN A 55 4.91 -1.76 -11.46
N ILE A 56 4.12 -2.80 -11.14
CA ILE A 56 2.66 -2.80 -11.34
C ILE A 56 2.01 -1.65 -10.57
N SER A 57 2.42 -1.42 -9.31
CA SER A 57 1.87 -0.32 -8.52
C SER A 57 2.18 1.05 -9.15
N THR A 58 3.36 1.20 -9.76
CA THR A 58 3.74 2.43 -10.46
C THR A 58 2.88 2.65 -11.70
N THR A 59 2.72 1.62 -12.54
CA THR A 59 1.82 1.68 -13.70
C THR A 59 0.39 1.99 -13.28
N LEU A 60 -0.10 1.36 -12.20
CA LEU A 60 -1.43 1.59 -11.66
C LEU A 60 -1.63 3.06 -11.26
N PHE A 61 -0.72 3.62 -10.48
CA PHE A 61 -0.79 5.03 -10.07
C PHE A 61 -0.84 5.99 -11.27
N LEU A 62 0.05 5.80 -12.25
CA LEU A 62 0.05 6.62 -13.47
C LEU A 62 -1.26 6.48 -14.23
N SER A 63 -1.78 5.26 -14.37
CA SER A 63 -3.03 4.98 -15.09
C SER A 63 -4.27 5.59 -14.42
N GLN A 64 -4.28 5.68 -13.09
CA GLN A 64 -5.35 6.31 -12.31
C GLN A 64 -5.38 7.83 -12.46
N HIS A 65 -4.30 8.44 -12.97
CA HIS A 65 -4.12 9.88 -13.05
C HIS A 65 -3.67 10.34 -14.45
N LEU A 66 -4.08 9.62 -15.51
CA LEU A 66 -3.68 9.91 -16.89
C LEU A 66 -3.95 11.36 -17.31
N ASP A 67 -5.15 11.88 -17.04
CA ASP A 67 -5.53 13.27 -17.39
C ASP A 67 -4.60 14.33 -16.76
N TYR A 68 -4.04 14.03 -15.59
CA TYR A 68 -3.07 14.89 -14.93
C TYR A 68 -1.72 14.83 -15.67
N PHE A 69 -1.22 13.61 -15.91
CA PHE A 69 0.07 13.38 -16.57
C PHE A 69 0.07 13.67 -18.08
N GLU A 70 -1.10 13.86 -18.71
CA GLU A 70 -1.19 14.36 -20.08
C GLU A 70 -0.67 15.80 -20.20
N LYS A 71 -0.82 16.60 -19.13
CA LYS A 71 -0.51 18.04 -19.12
C LYS A 71 0.63 18.40 -18.15
N HIS A 72 1.08 17.46 -17.35
CA HIS A 72 2.08 17.66 -16.30
C HIS A 72 3.11 16.53 -16.34
N ASP A 73 4.35 16.87 -16.00
CA ASP A 73 5.41 15.89 -15.77
C ASP A 73 5.84 15.90 -14.29
N PHE A 74 6.91 15.17 -13.98
CA PHE A 74 7.46 15.12 -12.63
C PHE A 74 8.39 16.30 -12.29
N GLY A 75 8.61 17.24 -13.21
CA GLY A 75 9.56 18.35 -13.05
C GLY A 75 10.94 17.88 -12.60
N ASP A 76 11.51 18.59 -11.62
CA ASP A 76 12.84 18.32 -11.06
C ASP A 76 12.86 17.26 -9.95
N ILE A 77 11.79 16.47 -9.79
CA ILE A 77 11.75 15.43 -8.74
C ILE A 77 12.87 14.41 -8.99
N PRO A 78 13.73 14.12 -8.00
CA PRO A 78 14.79 13.13 -8.17
C PRO A 78 14.24 11.76 -8.60
N HIS A 79 14.89 11.14 -9.58
CA HIS A 79 14.44 9.89 -10.23
C HIS A 79 14.04 8.78 -9.23
N LYS A 80 14.77 8.67 -8.11
CA LYS A 80 14.46 7.69 -7.05
C LYS A 80 13.06 7.83 -6.44
N TYR A 81 12.47 9.03 -6.45
CA TYR A 81 11.10 9.27 -5.97
C TYR A 81 10.07 9.02 -7.07
N ILE A 82 10.38 9.35 -8.33
CA ILE A 82 9.55 9.01 -9.49
C ILE A 82 9.33 7.49 -9.56
N MET A 83 10.41 6.71 -9.41
CA MET A 83 10.37 5.24 -9.36
C MET A 83 9.57 4.67 -8.18
N ARG A 84 9.26 5.49 -7.17
CA ARG A 84 8.49 5.10 -5.98
C ARG A 84 7.06 5.65 -5.99
N SER A 85 6.64 6.33 -7.05
CA SER A 85 5.28 6.90 -7.19
C SER A 85 4.19 5.83 -7.01
N GLY A 86 4.46 4.58 -7.38
CA GLY A 86 3.54 3.46 -7.11
C GLY A 86 3.16 3.25 -5.64
N GLN A 87 3.92 3.79 -4.68
CA GLN A 87 3.54 3.77 -3.26
C GLN A 87 2.25 4.58 -2.99
N LEU A 88 1.87 5.47 -3.91
CA LEU A 88 0.65 6.29 -3.82
C LEU A 88 -0.58 5.63 -4.45
N ALA A 89 -0.43 4.51 -5.19
CA ALA A 89 -1.53 3.86 -5.93
C ALA A 89 -2.72 3.42 -5.05
N PHE A 90 -2.45 3.15 -3.77
CA PHE A 90 -3.46 2.75 -2.78
C PHE A 90 -3.70 3.85 -1.73
N GLY A 91 -3.07 5.01 -1.91
CA GLY A 91 -3.29 6.19 -1.08
C GLY A 91 -4.61 6.86 -1.43
N THR A 92 -5.21 7.54 -0.45
CA THR A 92 -6.40 8.36 -0.69
C THR A 92 -6.03 9.83 -0.54
N GLN A 93 -6.36 10.63 -1.54
CA GLN A 93 -6.24 12.08 -1.42
C GLN A 93 -7.32 12.61 -0.48
N ILE A 94 -6.91 13.25 0.61
CA ILE A 94 -7.80 13.94 1.53
C ILE A 94 -7.79 15.43 1.15
N LYS A 95 -8.97 15.96 0.82
CA LYS A 95 -9.15 17.38 0.47
C LYS A 95 -9.81 18.13 1.62
N GLY A 96 -9.22 19.27 1.98
CA GLY A 96 -9.73 20.17 3.02
C GLY A 96 -9.05 19.96 4.38
N ILE A 97 -8.79 21.07 5.06
CA ILE A 97 -8.05 21.09 6.32
C ILE A 97 -8.77 20.33 7.43
N THR A 98 -10.09 20.48 7.54
CA THR A 98 -10.91 19.82 8.57
C THR A 98 -10.80 18.30 8.49
N LYS A 99 -11.02 17.72 7.29
CA LYS A 99 -10.92 16.26 7.07
C LYS A 99 -9.51 15.74 7.31
N THR A 100 -8.50 16.56 7.01
CA THR A 100 -7.10 16.23 7.25
C THR A 100 -6.80 16.15 8.75
N LEU A 101 -7.23 17.15 9.52
CA LEU A 101 -7.07 17.18 10.98
C LEU A 101 -7.84 16.05 11.66
N GLU A 102 -9.06 15.73 11.22
CA GLU A 102 -9.82 14.58 11.72
C GLU A 102 -9.08 13.26 11.50
N LYS A 103 -8.50 13.07 10.29
CA LYS A 103 -7.69 11.88 10.00
C LYS A 103 -6.47 11.81 10.90
N TRP A 104 -5.77 12.93 11.10
CA TRP A 104 -4.61 12.98 11.98
C TRP A 104 -5.00 12.68 13.43
N LYS A 105 -6.01 13.34 13.99
CA LYS A 105 -6.55 13.02 15.33
C LYS A 105 -6.87 11.53 15.50
N ASN A 106 -7.45 10.91 14.47
CA ASN A 106 -7.72 9.48 14.48
C ASN A 106 -6.41 8.64 14.48
N ILE A 107 -5.40 9.01 13.69
CA ILE A 107 -4.08 8.34 13.72
C ILE A 107 -3.47 8.47 15.12
N TYR A 108 -3.49 9.67 15.72
CA TYR A 108 -2.97 9.91 17.07
C TYR A 108 -3.67 9.07 18.14
N LYS A 109 -5.00 8.98 18.06
CA LYS A 109 -5.80 8.20 19.02
C LYS A 109 -5.55 6.70 18.95
N ASN A 110 -5.24 6.15 17.77
CA ASN A 110 -5.08 4.71 17.55
C ASN A 110 -3.62 4.27 17.43
N ALA A 111 -2.65 5.15 17.68
CA ALA A 111 -1.25 4.77 17.66
C ALA A 111 -0.91 4.04 18.98
N ASP A 112 -0.44 2.80 18.87
CA ASP A 112 -0.10 1.98 20.03
C ASP A 112 1.31 2.30 20.60
N GLU A 113 2.23 2.78 19.76
CA GLU A 113 3.63 3.04 20.15
C GLU A 113 4.09 4.45 19.76
N TYR A 114 4.41 4.66 18.48
CA TYR A 114 5.02 5.90 17.99
C TYR A 114 4.35 6.39 16.71
N ILE A 115 4.37 7.71 16.51
CA ILE A 115 3.96 8.37 15.27
C ILE A 115 5.20 9.04 14.69
N TYR A 116 5.55 8.67 13.46
CA TYR A 116 6.62 9.32 12.71
C TYR A 116 6.01 10.41 11.84
N GLU A 117 6.32 11.66 12.18
CA GLU A 117 5.74 12.82 11.53
C GLU A 117 6.84 13.79 11.09
N ILE A 118 6.64 14.41 9.93
CA ILE A 118 7.48 15.48 9.41
C ILE A 118 6.54 16.64 9.11
N LEU A 119 6.58 17.67 9.94
CA LEU A 119 5.81 18.91 9.77
C LEU A 119 6.74 20.11 9.86
N SER A 120 6.41 21.17 9.14
CA SER A 120 7.03 22.48 9.34
C SER A 120 6.57 23.12 10.65
N GLU A 121 5.31 22.92 11.01
CA GLU A 121 4.67 23.42 12.23
C GLU A 121 3.64 22.40 12.71
N ILE A 122 3.50 22.25 14.04
CA ILE A 122 2.55 21.29 14.60
C ILE A 122 1.23 22.00 14.93
N PRO A 123 0.10 21.61 14.31
CA PRO A 123 -1.21 22.18 14.65
C PRO A 123 -1.55 21.99 16.13
N SER A 124 -1.88 23.08 16.82
CA SER A 124 -2.29 23.06 18.23
C SER A 124 -3.45 22.12 18.50
N ASP A 125 -4.37 21.99 17.53
CA ASP A 125 -5.58 21.19 17.63
C ASP A 125 -5.34 19.67 17.66
N LEU A 126 -4.11 19.21 17.39
CA LEU A 126 -3.76 17.77 17.43
C LEU A 126 -3.59 17.24 18.85
N PHE A 127 -3.20 18.10 19.79
CA PHE A 127 -2.93 17.71 21.16
C PHE A 127 -4.03 18.25 22.07
N ALA A 128 -4.59 17.37 22.89
CA ALA A 128 -5.34 17.84 24.04
C ALA A 128 -4.35 18.42 25.06
N PRO A 129 -4.65 19.58 25.67
CA PRO A 129 -3.86 20.04 26.80
C PRO A 129 -3.88 18.97 27.90
N LEU A 130 -2.74 18.75 28.55
CA LEU A 130 -2.68 17.96 29.77
C LEU A 130 -3.51 18.69 30.83
N THR A 131 -4.78 18.32 30.98
CA THR A 131 -5.62 18.81 32.08
C THR A 131 -5.06 18.27 33.38
N LYS A 132 -4.62 19.17 34.26
CA LYS A 132 -4.28 18.88 35.66
C LYS A 132 -5.53 18.50 36.46
#